data_AF-X1H0T1-F1
#
_entry.id   AF-X1H0T1-F1
#
_cell.length_a   1.000
_cell.length_b   1.000
_cell.length_c   1.000
_cell.angle_alpha   90.00
_cell.angle_beta   90.00
_cell.angle_gamma   90.00
#
_symmetry.space_group_name_H-M   'P 1'
#
loop_
_entity.id
_entity.type
_entity.pdbx_description
1 polymer ?
#
loop_
_entity_poly.entity_id
_entity_poly.type
_entity_poly.pdbx_seq_one_letter_code
_entity_poly.pdbx_strand_id
1 'polypeptide(L)'
;MLTDADIQSHAARIRDDGYTVIERAASPELVEGLKAAVLRIEREHNLGLARTSFEGFKTLRINNLLAYDDLFWEVPLHENVLPVVERVLDKECLLSSFCS
;
A
#
# COMPACT_ATOMS: atom_id res chain seq x y z
N MET A 1 -0.56 14.78 8.21
CA MET A 1 -1.81 14.43 8.91
C MET A 1 -3.01 15.17 8.35
N LEU A 2 -4.04 14.42 7.95
CA LEU A 2 -5.33 14.93 7.50
C LEU A 2 -6.19 15.42 8.69
N THR A 3 -7.06 16.39 8.45
CA THR A 3 -8.08 16.78 9.44
C THR A 3 -9.25 15.80 9.43
N ASP A 4 -10.10 15.80 10.47
CA ASP A 4 -11.31 14.96 10.49
C ASP A 4 -12.28 15.30 9.34
N ALA A 5 -12.33 16.57 8.93
CA ALA A 5 -13.11 17.01 7.78
C ALA A 5 -12.55 16.43 6.46
N ASP A 6 -11.23 16.40 6.30
CA ASP A 6 -10.58 15.77 5.14
C ASP A 6 -10.85 14.27 5.11
N ILE A 7 -10.73 13.59 6.27
CA ILE A 7 -11.02 12.16 6.41
C ILE A 7 -12.47 11.87 6.01
N GLN A 8 -13.43 12.66 6.52
CA GLN A 8 -14.84 12.50 6.19
C GLN A 8 -15.13 12.74 4.70
N SER A 9 -14.45 13.72 4.09
CA SER A 9 -14.56 14.01 2.66
C SER A 9 -14.05 12.84 1.80
N HIS A 10 -12.89 12.28 2.15
CA HIS A 10 -12.34 11.12 1.45
C HIS A 10 -13.21 9.87 1.60
N ALA A 11 -13.73 9.60 2.80
CA ALA A 11 -14.65 8.49 3.03
C ALA A 11 -15.97 8.64 2.26
N ALA A 12 -16.51 9.87 2.16
CA ALA A 12 -17.68 10.15 1.35
C ALA A 12 -17.44 9.87 -0.14
N ARG A 13 -16.29 10.26 -0.69
CA ARG A 13 -15.91 9.92 -2.08
C ARG A 13 -15.77 8.41 -2.30
N ILE A 14 -15.20 7.68 -1.36
CA ILE A 14 -15.15 6.21 -1.47
C ILE A 14 -16.56 5.62 -1.52
N ARG A 15 -17.49 6.10 -0.68
CA ARG A 15 -18.88 5.63 -0.69
C ARG A 15 -19.62 5.98 -1.98
N ASP A 16 -19.45 7.22 -2.46
CA ASP A 16 -20.26 7.77 -3.54
C ASP A 16 -19.68 7.46 -4.93
N ASP A 17 -18.35 7.47 -5.05
CA ASP A 17 -17.60 7.29 -6.32
C ASP A 17 -16.84 5.95 -6.39
N GLY A 18 -16.72 5.22 -5.28
CA GLY A 18 -15.97 3.97 -5.19
C GLY A 18 -14.45 4.14 -5.00
N TYR A 19 -13.93 5.37 -4.96
CA TYR A 19 -12.50 5.64 -4.76
C TYR A 19 -12.24 7.06 -4.22
N THR A 20 -11.00 7.28 -3.76
CA THR A 20 -10.48 8.62 -3.49
C THR A 20 -8.98 8.68 -3.77
N VAL A 21 -8.46 9.88 -4.02
CA VAL A 21 -7.02 10.15 -4.17
C VAL A 21 -6.57 11.07 -3.05
N ILE A 22 -5.51 10.67 -2.34
CA ILE A 22 -4.84 11.48 -1.31
C ILE A 22 -3.54 11.96 -1.92
N GLU A 23 -3.53 13.21 -2.37
CA GLU A 23 -2.38 13.81 -3.04
C GLU A 23 -1.18 13.90 -2.09
N ARG A 24 -0.02 13.43 -2.56
CA ARG A 24 1.24 13.45 -1.79
C ARG A 24 1.09 12.83 -0.39
N ALA A 25 0.38 11.70 -0.30
CA ALA A 25 0.15 11.01 0.96
C ALA A 25 1.47 10.67 1.68
N ALA A 26 2.45 10.13 0.96
CA ALA A 26 3.77 9.78 1.45
C ALA A 26 4.82 10.83 1.04
N SER A 27 5.87 10.98 1.85
CA SER A 27 6.99 11.86 1.51
C SER A 27 7.85 11.28 0.37
N PRO A 28 8.56 12.12 -0.40
CA PRO A 28 9.50 11.65 -1.43
C PRO A 28 10.55 10.68 -0.87
N GLU A 29 11.02 10.91 0.35
CA GLU A 29 12.03 10.09 1.02
C GLU A 29 11.49 8.69 1.32
N LEU A 30 10.27 8.58 1.84
CA LEU A 30 9.63 7.29 2.07
C LEU A 30 9.44 6.53 0.75
N VAL A 31 9.00 7.22 -0.31
CA VAL A 31 8.81 6.61 -1.63
C VAL A 31 10.13 6.06 -2.19
N GLU A 32 11.21 6.83 -2.13
CA GLU A 32 12.52 6.35 -2.60
C GLU A 32 13.07 5.21 -1.73
N GLY A 33 12.84 5.25 -0.41
CA GLY A 33 13.17 4.16 0.50
C GLY A 33 12.46 2.85 0.13
N LEU A 34 11.14 2.90 -0.08
CA LEU A 34 10.33 1.73 -0.47
C LEU A 34 10.79 1.15 -1.81
N LYS A 35 11.08 2.01 -2.80
CA LYS A 35 11.62 1.57 -4.10
C LYS A 35 12.96 0.87 -3.96
N ALA A 36 13.88 1.45 -3.18
CA ALA A 36 15.19 0.86 -2.95
C ALA A 36 15.09 -0.49 -2.23
N ALA A 37 14.20 -0.63 -1.25
CA ALA A 37 13.94 -1.88 -0.54
C ALA A 37 13.41 -2.97 -1.48
N VAL A 38 12.42 -2.66 -2.34
CA VAL A 38 11.89 -3.62 -3.34
C VAL A 38 12.99 -4.10 -4.28
N LEU A 39 13.81 -3.20 -4.84
CA LEU A 39 14.92 -3.57 -5.72
C LEU A 39 16.00 -4.40 -5.01
N ARG A 40 16.21 -4.18 -3.71
CA ARG A 40 17.13 -4.98 -2.90
C ARG A 40 16.58 -6.39 -2.68
N ILE A 41 15.31 -6.50 -2.28
CA ILE A 41 14.63 -7.78 -2.04
C ILE A 41 14.59 -8.63 -3.31
N GLU A 42 14.29 -8.01 -4.46
CA GLU A 42 14.35 -8.70 -5.76
C GLU A 42 15.69 -9.39 -5.99
N ARG A 43 16.80 -8.66 -5.76
CA ARG A 43 18.17 -9.19 -5.94
C ARG A 43 18.52 -10.25 -4.90
N GLU A 44 18.25 -9.99 -3.62
CA GLU A 44 18.65 -10.87 -2.51
C GLU A 44 17.91 -12.21 -2.53
N HIS A 45 16.65 -12.21 -2.97
CA HIS A 45 15.82 -13.41 -3.02
C HIS A 45 15.72 -14.04 -4.43
N ASN A 46 16.48 -13.52 -5.41
CA ASN A 46 16.50 -13.99 -6.80
C ASN A 46 15.07 -14.12 -7.38
N LEU A 47 14.25 -13.10 -7.12
CA LEU A 47 12.89 -13.04 -7.61
C LEU A 47 12.89 -12.64 -9.08
N GLY A 48 11.96 -13.22 -9.85
CA GLY A 48 11.87 -13.00 -11.28
C GLY A 48 10.46 -12.62 -11.72
N LEU A 49 10.34 -12.32 -13.01
CA LEU A 49 9.05 -12.02 -13.61
C LEU A 49 8.08 -13.18 -13.46
N ALA A 50 6.80 -12.84 -13.41
CA ALA A 50 5.74 -13.81 -13.31
C ALA A 50 5.73 -14.75 -14.52
N ARG A 51 5.30 -15.99 -14.28
CA ARG A 51 5.37 -17.09 -15.26
C ARG A 51 4.02 -17.43 -15.88
N THR A 52 2.98 -16.70 -15.51
CA THR A 52 1.62 -16.94 -15.95
C THR A 52 1.09 -15.74 -16.73
N SER A 53 0.19 -15.99 -17.68
CA SER A 53 -0.50 -14.93 -18.41
C SER A 53 -1.43 -14.13 -17.51
N PHE A 54 -1.87 -14.71 -16.39
CA PHE A 54 -2.71 -14.04 -15.39
C PHE A 54 -1.94 -12.92 -14.68
N GLU A 55 -0.72 -13.19 -14.24
CA GLU A 55 0.13 -12.22 -13.55
C GLU A 55 0.87 -11.27 -14.51
N GLY A 56 1.08 -11.72 -15.75
CA GLY A 56 1.76 -10.99 -16.81
C GLY A 56 3.27 -11.24 -16.83
N PHE A 57 3.78 -11.68 -17.98
CA PHE A 57 5.19 -12.05 -18.18
C PHE A 57 6.20 -10.89 -18.09
N LYS A 58 5.73 -9.66 -17.83
CA LYS A 58 6.56 -8.46 -17.63
C LYS A 58 6.32 -7.83 -16.25
N THR A 59 5.76 -8.60 -15.31
CA THR A 59 5.41 -8.14 -13.97
C THR A 59 6.28 -8.87 -12.95
N LEU A 60 6.92 -8.13 -12.04
CA LEU A 60 7.48 -8.68 -10.80
C LEU A 60 6.43 -8.55 -9.70
N ARG A 61 6.16 -9.64 -8.98
CA ARG A 61 5.26 -9.65 -7.82
C ARG A 61 6.02 -10.14 -6.60
N ILE A 62 6.08 -9.29 -5.57
CA ILE A 62 6.67 -9.64 -4.28
C ILE A 62 5.55 -9.53 -3.25
N ASN A 63 5.11 -10.67 -2.71
CA ASN A 63 4.06 -10.71 -1.71
C ASN A 63 4.65 -10.63 -0.30
N ASN A 64 3.83 -10.25 0.67
CA ASN A 64 4.19 -10.23 2.09
C ASN A 64 5.45 -9.40 2.40
N LEU A 65 5.54 -8.19 1.84
CA LEU A 65 6.69 -7.28 2.00
C LEU A 65 7.05 -6.99 3.46
N LEU A 66 6.08 -7.07 4.39
CA LEU A 66 6.29 -6.92 5.83
C LEU A 66 7.24 -7.97 6.43
N ALA A 67 7.45 -9.11 5.77
CA ALA A 67 8.40 -10.13 6.22
C ALA A 67 9.86 -9.85 5.86
N TYR A 68 10.12 -8.84 5.03
CA TYR A 68 11.45 -8.58 4.46
C TYR A 68 12.13 -7.33 5.01
N ASP A 69 11.37 -6.28 5.30
CA ASP A 69 11.90 -4.99 5.76
C ASP A 69 10.86 -4.25 6.61
N ASP A 70 11.26 -3.78 7.79
CA ASP A 70 10.38 -3.04 8.69
C ASP A 70 9.88 -1.74 8.07
N LEU A 71 10.58 -1.19 7.07
CA LEU A 71 10.15 0.00 6.32
C LEU A 71 8.74 -0.16 5.73
N PHE A 72 8.31 -1.37 5.40
CA PHE A 72 6.99 -1.59 4.82
C PHE A 72 5.84 -1.42 5.83
N TRP A 73 6.10 -1.40 7.14
CA TRP A 73 5.08 -1.08 8.14
C TRP A 73 4.57 0.37 8.05
N GLU A 74 5.35 1.28 7.48
CA GLU A 74 4.95 2.67 7.22
C GLU A 74 3.79 2.78 6.24
N VAL A 75 3.51 1.75 5.43
CA VAL A 75 2.44 1.76 4.42
C VAL A 75 1.06 1.47 5.03
N PRO A 76 0.82 0.31 5.69
CA PRO A 76 -0.49 0.02 6.29
C PRO A 76 -0.81 0.92 7.50
N LEU A 77 0.21 1.45 8.19
CA LEU A 77 0.06 2.33 9.34
C LEU A 77 0.13 3.82 8.96
N HIS A 78 0.17 4.15 7.67
CA HIS A 78 0.41 5.51 7.21
C HIS A 78 -0.66 6.47 7.75
N GLU A 79 -0.22 7.54 8.44
CA GLU A 79 -1.09 8.50 9.15
C GLU A 79 -2.15 9.18 8.25
N ASN A 80 -1.82 9.36 6.97
CA ASN A 80 -2.74 9.96 5.99
C ASN A 80 -3.70 8.93 5.35
N VAL A 81 -3.51 7.63 5.57
CA VAL A 81 -4.28 6.56 4.92
C VAL A 81 -5.13 5.78 5.91
N LEU A 82 -4.54 5.29 7.00
CA LEU A 82 -5.22 4.42 7.97
C LEU A 82 -6.52 5.06 8.51
N PRO A 83 -6.56 6.36 8.90
CA PRO A 83 -7.80 6.96 9.39
C PRO A 83 -8.94 7.00 8.36
N VAL A 84 -8.62 7.06 7.05
CA VAL A 84 -9.61 7.00 5.98
C VAL A 84 -10.14 5.57 5.83
N VAL A 85 -9.24 4.58 5.89
CA VAL A 85 -9.62 3.16 5.85
C VAL A 85 -10.50 2.80 7.04
N GLU A 86 -10.12 3.20 8.25
CA GLU A 86 -10.91 2.97 9.48
C GLU A 86 -12.28 3.64 9.42
N ARG A 87 -12.40 4.80 8.74
CA ARG A 87 -13.71 5.46 8.55
C ARG A 87 -14.64 4.66 7.64
N VAL A 88 -14.10 3.89 6.70
CA VAL A 88 -14.88 3.08 5.74
C VAL A 88 -15.16 1.69 6.28
N LEU A 89 -14.16 1.05 6.89
CA LEU A 89 -14.16 -0.36 7.26
C LEU A 89 -14.23 -0.63 8.76
N ASP A 90 -14.27 0.42 9.60
CA ASP A 90 -14.09 0.38 11.06
C ASP A 90 -12.64 0.19 11.55
N LYS A 91 -12.43 0.39 12.87
CA LYS A 91 -11.12 0.39 13.52
C LYS A 91 -10.50 -1.02 13.67
N GLU A 92 -11.29 -2.06 13.48
CA GLU A 92 -10.84 -3.45 13.54
C GLU A 92 -10.49 -3.99 12.15
N CYS A 93 -10.34 -3.11 11.16
CA CYS A 93 -9.90 -3.47 9.82
C CYS A 93 -8.54 -4.19 9.86
N LEU A 94 -8.38 -5.19 8.98
CA LEU A 94 -7.19 -6.02 8.92
C LEU A 94 -6.49 -5.87 7.57
N LEU A 95 -5.15 -5.87 7.62
CA LEU A 95 -4.35 -6.02 6.42
C LEU A 95 -4.50 -7.46 5.90
N SER A 96 -5.10 -7.60 4.73
CA SER A 96 -5.28 -8.87 4.04
C SER A 96 -4.64 -8.80 2.65
N SER A 97 -4.10 -9.93 2.19
CA SER A 97 -3.63 -10.07 0.82
C SER A 97 -4.05 -11.44 0.29
N PHE A 98 -4.50 -11.48 -0.96
CA PHE A 98 -4.74 -12.75 -1.65
C PHE A 98 -3.46 -13.17 -2.37
N CYS A 99 -2.85 -14.27 -1.93
CA CYS A 99 -1.75 -14.90 -2.63
C CYS A 99 -2.29 -16.10 -3.42
N SER A 100 -2.19 -16.05 -4.74
CA SER A 100 -2.45 -17.16 -5.67
C SER A 100 -1.19 -17.99 -5.89
#